data_AF-A0A661A7J9-F1
#
_entry.id   AF-A0A661A7J9-F1
#
_cell.length_a   1.000
_cell.length_b   1.000
_cell.length_c   1.000
_cell.angle_alpha   90.00
_cell.angle_beta   90.00
_cell.angle_gamma   90.00
#
_symmetry.space_group_name_H-M   'P 1'
#
loop_
_entity.id
_entity.type
_entity.pdbx_description
1 polymer ?
#
loop_
_entity_poly.entity_id
_entity_poly.type
_entity_poly.pdbx_seq_one_letter_code
_entity_poly.pdbx_strand_id
1 'polypeptide(L)'
;MLKRLSILSLLFVPFMLNLSAYEDGDEEFFTSFHAPDVLIILDSSGSMSWNMNGSATYGDGTVGGDFYYRGHLVPHPFYGYAHDWYGSGQTQRYGDLSRMHIVKAAMETTLVRISGTFRWGLATFYQRHRGHTSTWYRAWYYDSRWRTYYPPVQWQGSMTTYAVDQCMIRVPISNAQGQNQSHINQIMRLLDSQINNLNDQNEMRADGGTPIAPALRGARYWYRDFLWNDNARWCRNYNIVLLTDGEPTYGIDPSTYTQGENARMSGYDGSSPLWMRRQCFWEAESLQHIHIPAQGNHPAQDIAINVYVVGIGMAGSATLDSIAYYGGTDSALFAG
;
A
#
# COMPACT_ATOMS: atom_id res chain seq x y z
N MET A 1 39.94 -48.92 -61.75
CA MET A 1 38.97 -49.55 -60.82
C MET A 1 39.59 -49.50 -59.43
N LEU A 2 38.82 -49.17 -58.38
CA LEU A 2 39.25 -48.87 -56.97
C LEU A 2 39.58 -47.41 -56.58
N LYS A 3 38.76 -46.43 -56.99
CA LYS A 3 38.69 -45.10 -56.31
C LYS A 3 37.26 -44.53 -56.19
N ARG A 4 36.21 -45.34 -56.34
CA ARG A 4 34.79 -44.89 -56.31
C ARG A 4 33.93 -45.55 -55.23
N LEU A 5 34.52 -46.13 -54.19
CA LEU A 5 33.79 -46.90 -53.17
C LEU A 5 33.79 -46.30 -51.75
N SER A 6 34.29 -45.08 -51.54
CA SER A 6 34.28 -44.42 -50.21
C SER A 6 33.26 -43.29 -50.05
N ILE A 7 32.42 -43.00 -51.05
CA ILE A 7 31.44 -41.90 -50.98
C ILE A 7 30.04 -42.40 -50.59
N LEU A 8 29.71 -43.68 -50.82
CA LEU A 8 28.39 -44.22 -50.44
C LEU A 8 28.24 -44.53 -48.95
N SER A 9 29.34 -44.73 -48.21
CA SER A 9 29.30 -44.98 -46.76
C SER A 9 29.20 -43.70 -45.92
N LEU A 10 29.42 -42.52 -46.49
CA LEU A 10 29.29 -41.23 -45.78
C LEU A 10 27.88 -40.60 -45.88
N LEU A 11 27.03 -41.08 -46.79
CA LEU A 11 25.67 -40.54 -46.99
C LEU A 11 24.59 -41.27 -46.19
N PHE A 12 24.90 -42.41 -45.55
CA PHE A 12 23.93 -43.19 -44.77
C PHE A 12 24.00 -42.98 -43.25
N VAL A 13 25.05 -42.35 -42.73
CA VAL A 13 25.19 -42.05 -41.29
C VAL A 13 24.40 -40.81 -40.83
N PRO A 14 24.15 -39.75 -41.65
CA PRO A 14 23.34 -38.62 -41.19
C PRO A 14 21.82 -38.90 -41.16
N PHE A 15 21.35 -39.96 -41.83
CA PHE A 15 19.91 -40.24 -41.96
C PHE A 15 19.35 -41.12 -40.84
N MET A 16 20.20 -41.84 -40.10
CA MET A 16 19.78 -42.70 -38.97
C MET A 16 20.00 -42.06 -37.59
N LEU A 17 20.53 -40.83 -37.51
CA LEU A 17 20.64 -40.06 -36.27
C LEU A 17 19.47 -39.07 -36.06
N ASN A 18 18.45 -39.10 -36.92
CA ASN A 18 17.27 -38.24 -36.81
C ASN A 18 16.03 -38.96 -36.22
N LEU A 19 16.19 -40.08 -35.49
CA LEU A 19 15.03 -40.79 -34.92
C LEU A 19 15.15 -41.19 -33.44
N SER A 20 15.98 -40.49 -32.66
CA SER A 20 15.94 -40.61 -31.19
C SER A 20 16.57 -39.39 -30.50
N ALA A 21 15.94 -38.22 -30.63
CA ALA A 21 16.05 -37.07 -29.71
C ALA A 21 15.08 -35.98 -30.17
N TYR A 22 13.77 -36.25 -30.08
CA TYR A 22 12.76 -35.21 -30.13
C TYR A 22 11.77 -35.47 -29.01
N GLU A 23 12.24 -35.34 -27.76
CA GLU A 23 11.42 -35.09 -26.57
C GLU A 23 12.36 -34.47 -25.52
N ASP A 24 12.55 -33.15 -25.56
CA ASP A 24 12.75 -32.35 -24.34
C ASP A 24 12.71 -30.84 -24.65
N GLY A 25 11.71 -30.14 -24.10
CA GLY A 25 12.00 -29.04 -23.17
C GLY A 25 12.15 -27.58 -23.64
N ASP A 26 11.97 -27.21 -24.91
CA ASP A 26 12.17 -25.79 -25.33
C ASP A 26 11.04 -24.81 -24.91
N GLU A 27 10.02 -25.25 -24.15
CA GLU A 27 8.95 -24.38 -23.67
C GLU A 27 9.39 -23.44 -22.52
N GLU A 28 10.40 -23.81 -21.73
CA GLU A 28 10.92 -22.95 -20.64
C GLU A 28 11.82 -21.80 -21.15
N PHE A 29 12.30 -21.85 -22.39
CA PHE A 29 13.23 -20.84 -22.93
C PHE A 29 12.53 -19.55 -23.38
N PHE A 30 11.21 -19.56 -23.58
CA PHE A 30 10.45 -18.42 -24.10
C PHE A 30 9.45 -17.79 -23.12
N THR A 31 9.41 -18.23 -21.86
CA THR A 31 8.63 -17.52 -20.83
C THR A 31 9.42 -16.35 -20.27
N SER A 32 9.21 -15.14 -20.81
CA SER A 32 9.72 -13.92 -20.16
C SER A 32 8.99 -13.73 -18.84
N PHE A 33 9.60 -14.13 -17.73
CA PHE A 33 9.05 -13.87 -16.40
C PHE A 33 9.15 -12.37 -16.09
N HIS A 34 8.00 -11.73 -15.91
CA HIS A 34 7.92 -10.36 -15.42
C HIS A 34 7.37 -10.37 -14.00
N ALA A 35 8.19 -9.89 -13.05
CA ALA A 35 7.76 -9.75 -11.66
C ALA A 35 6.44 -8.96 -11.60
N PRO A 36 5.40 -9.45 -10.89
CA PRO A 36 4.14 -8.74 -10.75
C PRO A 36 4.32 -7.41 -10.03
N ASP A 37 3.45 -6.46 -10.34
CA ASP A 37 3.37 -5.18 -9.65
C ASP A 37 2.41 -5.29 -8.47
N VAL A 38 2.85 -4.76 -7.32
CA VAL A 38 2.06 -4.69 -6.09
C VAL A 38 2.13 -3.26 -5.55
N LEU A 39 1.00 -2.56 -5.61
CA LEU A 39 0.79 -1.31 -4.90
C LEU A 39 0.12 -1.60 -3.56
N ILE A 40 0.84 -1.38 -2.46
CA ILE A 40 0.23 -1.41 -1.13
C ILE A 40 -0.50 -0.08 -0.93
N ILE A 41 -1.80 -0.11 -0.68
CA ILE A 41 -2.55 1.05 -0.18
C ILE A 41 -2.74 0.82 1.31
N LEU A 42 -1.99 1.54 2.13
CA LEU A 42 -2.07 1.43 3.57
C LEU A 42 -3.00 2.50 4.13
N ASP A 43 -4.00 2.04 4.88
CA ASP A 43 -4.84 2.86 5.70
C ASP A 43 -4.00 3.62 6.72
N SER A 44 -4.04 4.93 6.56
CA SER A 44 -3.37 5.89 7.40
C SER A 44 -4.35 6.74 8.19
N SER A 45 -5.59 6.26 8.36
CA SER A 45 -6.66 6.95 9.09
C SER A 45 -6.43 6.93 10.60
N GLY A 46 -7.15 7.79 11.33
CA GLY A 46 -7.04 7.92 12.78
C GLY A 46 -7.44 6.65 13.55
N SER A 47 -8.32 5.80 13.02
CA SER A 47 -8.70 4.53 13.67
C SER A 47 -7.53 3.55 13.78
N MET A 48 -6.53 3.69 12.90
CA MET A 48 -5.29 2.90 12.97
C MET A 48 -4.44 3.23 14.21
N SER A 49 -4.75 4.31 14.96
CA SER A 49 -4.18 4.62 16.29
C SER A 49 -4.89 3.89 17.43
N TRP A 50 -5.77 2.94 17.14
CA TRP A 50 -6.44 2.11 18.13
C TRP A 50 -5.81 0.71 18.11
N ASN A 51 -5.99 -0.07 19.16
CA ASN A 51 -5.55 -1.46 19.19
C ASN A 51 -6.51 -2.37 18.41
N MET A 52 -6.14 -3.64 18.23
CA MET A 52 -6.97 -4.63 17.53
C MET A 52 -8.39 -4.74 18.11
N ASN A 53 -8.53 -4.58 19.43
CA ASN A 53 -9.80 -4.60 20.16
C ASN A 53 -10.63 -3.31 20.03
N GLY A 54 -10.17 -2.31 19.29
CA GLY A 54 -10.89 -1.05 19.08
C GLY A 54 -10.80 -0.07 20.24
N SER A 55 -9.82 -0.20 21.13
CA SER A 55 -9.54 0.78 22.18
C SER A 55 -8.43 1.73 21.74
N ALA A 56 -8.59 3.03 22.00
CA ALA A 56 -7.58 4.03 21.68
C ALA A 56 -6.25 3.74 22.40
N THR A 57 -5.14 3.75 21.66
CA THR A 57 -3.78 3.64 22.25
C THR A 57 -3.10 4.98 22.41
N TYR A 58 -3.75 6.05 21.95
CA TYR A 58 -3.30 7.43 22.01
C TYR A 58 -2.03 7.74 21.19
N GLY A 59 -1.70 6.87 20.23
CA GLY A 59 -0.57 7.03 19.32
C GLY A 59 -0.47 5.85 18.35
N ASP A 60 0.51 5.89 17.45
CA ASP A 60 0.67 4.89 16.39
C ASP A 60 2.02 4.16 16.41
N GLY A 61 2.67 4.15 17.59
CA GLY A 61 3.98 3.54 17.81
C GLY A 61 5.16 4.35 17.29
N THR A 62 4.94 5.51 16.66
CA THR A 62 6.03 6.40 16.22
C THR A 62 6.75 7.04 17.41
N VAL A 63 8.07 7.11 17.34
CA VAL A 63 8.96 7.65 18.39
C VAL A 63 9.92 8.68 17.80
N GLY A 64 10.37 9.65 18.60
CA GLY A 64 11.33 10.68 18.16
C GLY A 64 10.68 12.00 17.69
N GLY A 65 11.50 13.05 17.59
CA GLY A 65 11.13 14.42 17.25
C GLY A 65 11.51 15.43 18.36
N ASP A 66 12.36 16.41 18.03
CA ASP A 66 12.67 17.51 18.94
C ASP A 66 11.45 18.41 19.13
N PHE A 67 11.17 18.80 20.37
CA PHE A 67 10.11 19.75 20.65
C PHE A 67 10.66 21.16 20.84
N TYR A 68 9.96 22.17 20.30
CA TYR A 68 10.21 23.59 20.60
C TYR A 68 9.38 24.02 21.82
N TYR A 69 9.93 23.84 23.02
CA TYR A 69 9.31 24.34 24.26
C TYR A 69 9.91 25.69 24.64
N ARG A 70 9.09 26.76 24.66
CA ARG A 70 9.53 28.12 25.06
C ARG A 70 10.82 28.61 24.37
N GLY A 71 10.99 28.30 23.08
CA GLY A 71 12.16 28.73 22.32
C GLY A 71 13.40 27.83 22.47
N HIS A 72 13.31 26.70 23.16
CA HIS A 72 14.38 25.71 23.26
C HIS A 72 13.98 24.39 22.61
N LEU A 73 14.91 23.81 21.83
CA LEU A 73 14.86 22.42 21.40
C LEU A 73 15.15 21.55 22.63
N VAL A 74 14.16 20.77 23.06
CA VAL A 74 14.35 19.74 24.07
C VAL A 74 14.29 18.38 23.37
N PRO A 75 15.35 17.55 23.46
CA PRO A 75 15.30 16.16 23.03
C PRO A 75 14.21 15.48 23.88
N HIS A 76 13.10 15.09 23.27
CA HIS A 76 12.07 14.35 24.00
C HIS A 76 12.33 12.86 23.83
N PRO A 77 12.71 12.14 24.88
CA PRO A 77 12.63 10.70 24.83
C PRO A 77 11.13 10.39 24.96
N PHE A 78 10.57 9.71 23.96
CA PHE A 78 9.26 9.03 24.02
C PHE A 78 8.00 9.85 23.75
N TYR A 79 7.52 9.73 22.51
CA TYR A 79 6.09 9.60 22.25
C TYR A 79 5.61 8.22 22.72
N GLY A 80 4.43 8.15 23.35
CA GLY A 80 3.74 6.87 23.56
C GLY A 80 3.96 6.12 24.87
N TYR A 81 4.66 6.65 25.88
CA TYR A 81 4.56 6.07 27.22
C TYR A 81 3.20 6.41 27.84
N ALA A 82 2.28 5.44 27.84
CA ALA A 82 1.43 5.29 29.01
C ALA A 82 2.26 4.54 30.03
N HIS A 83 2.56 5.19 31.16
CA HIS A 83 3.00 4.47 32.33
C HIS A 83 1.93 3.44 32.65
N ASP A 84 2.37 2.19 32.79
CA ASP A 84 1.67 1.05 33.37
C ASP A 84 0.80 1.51 34.55
N TRP A 85 -0.48 1.80 34.28
CA TRP A 85 -1.43 2.25 35.29
C TRP A 85 -1.70 1.12 36.31
N TYR A 86 -1.29 -0.11 36.02
CA TYR A 86 -1.62 -1.31 36.78
C TYR A 86 -0.44 -2.00 37.48
N GLY A 87 0.77 -1.43 37.45
CA GLY A 87 1.92 -1.98 38.16
C GLY A 87 2.33 -3.40 37.73
N SER A 88 2.03 -3.77 36.48
CA SER A 88 2.40 -5.03 35.85
C SER A 88 3.91 -5.19 35.57
N GLY A 89 4.71 -4.13 35.71
CA GLY A 89 6.16 -4.19 35.54
C GLY A 89 6.61 -4.36 34.09
N GLN A 90 5.70 -4.21 33.12
CA GLN A 90 6.00 -4.20 31.70
C GLN A 90 5.89 -2.77 31.16
N THR A 91 7.03 -2.15 30.85
CA THR A 91 7.08 -0.86 30.16
C THR A 91 6.79 -1.05 28.67
N GLN A 92 5.57 -1.43 28.32
CA GLN A 92 5.11 -1.43 26.93
C GLN A 92 4.52 -0.06 26.61
N ARG A 93 4.95 0.57 25.50
CA ARG A 93 4.35 1.83 25.05
C ARG A 93 2.97 1.47 24.51
N TYR A 94 1.92 2.11 25.01
CA TYR A 94 0.56 1.78 24.56
C TYR A 94 0.41 2.00 23.05
N GLY A 95 1.10 2.99 22.48
CA GLY A 95 1.13 3.23 21.03
C GLY A 95 1.64 2.03 20.21
N ASP A 96 2.51 1.18 20.76
CA ASP A 96 3.02 -0.02 20.09
C ASP A 96 1.92 -1.09 19.94
N LEU A 97 0.82 -0.96 20.69
CA LEU A 97 -0.36 -1.82 20.54
C LEU A 97 -1.30 -1.35 19.43
N SER A 98 -1.00 -0.24 18.77
CA SER A 98 -1.84 0.29 17.69
C SER A 98 -1.81 -0.61 16.47
N ARG A 99 -2.92 -0.65 15.74
CA ARG A 99 -3.02 -1.32 14.44
C ARG A 99 -1.95 -0.82 13.48
N MET A 100 -1.71 0.50 13.46
CA MET A 100 -0.65 1.10 12.64
C MET A 100 0.73 0.53 12.96
N HIS A 101 1.12 0.47 14.24
CA HIS A 101 2.44 -0.06 14.62
C HIS A 101 2.57 -1.54 14.27
N ILE A 102 1.53 -2.34 14.56
CA ILE A 102 1.49 -3.77 14.24
C ILE A 102 1.65 -4.00 12.73
N VAL A 103 0.91 -3.23 11.91
CA VAL A 103 0.97 -3.32 10.45
C VAL A 103 2.33 -2.91 9.91
N LYS A 104 2.93 -1.81 10.40
CA LYS A 104 4.29 -1.40 10.02
C LYS A 104 5.29 -2.52 10.30
N ALA A 105 5.31 -3.08 11.51
CA ALA A 105 6.21 -4.17 11.87
C ALA A 105 6.01 -5.43 11.01
N ALA A 106 4.76 -5.77 10.69
CA ALA A 106 4.44 -6.90 9.80
C ALA A 106 4.90 -6.64 8.36
N MET A 107 4.72 -5.42 7.86
CA MET A 107 5.18 -5.00 6.53
C MET A 107 6.69 -4.99 6.43
N GLU A 108 7.41 -4.47 7.43
CA GLU A 108 8.88 -4.52 7.47
C GLU A 108 9.38 -5.96 7.33
N THR A 109 8.81 -6.87 8.13
CA THR A 109 9.16 -8.30 8.09
C THR A 109 8.86 -8.91 6.72
N THR A 110 7.71 -8.59 6.14
CA THR A 110 7.26 -9.15 4.86
C THR A 110 8.11 -8.65 3.70
N LEU A 111 8.30 -7.34 3.60
CA LEU A 111 9.09 -6.71 2.55
C LEU A 111 10.54 -7.18 2.58
N VAL A 112 11.15 -7.37 3.76
CA VAL A 112 12.50 -7.96 3.85
C VAL A 112 12.53 -9.39 3.29
N ARG A 113 11.53 -10.22 3.60
CA ARG A 113 11.50 -11.64 3.21
C ARG A 113 11.24 -11.89 1.73
N ILE A 114 10.36 -11.12 1.11
CA ILE A 114 9.88 -11.36 -0.26
C ILE A 114 10.08 -10.16 -1.19
N SER A 115 11.02 -9.27 -0.85
CA SER A 115 11.33 -8.07 -1.66
C SER A 115 11.57 -8.43 -3.12
N GLY A 116 12.44 -9.39 -3.41
CA GLY A 116 12.81 -9.80 -4.78
C GLY A 116 11.71 -10.46 -5.62
N THR A 117 10.54 -10.78 -5.04
CA THR A 117 9.46 -11.47 -5.75
C THR A 117 8.58 -10.52 -6.56
N PHE A 118 8.44 -9.28 -6.11
CA PHE A 118 7.50 -8.31 -6.67
C PHE A 118 8.18 -6.97 -6.97
N ARG A 119 7.54 -6.19 -7.82
CA ARG A 119 7.77 -4.75 -7.90
C ARG A 119 6.83 -4.07 -6.91
N TRP A 120 7.40 -3.30 -6.00
CA TRP A 120 6.65 -2.74 -4.87
C TRP A 120 6.42 -1.25 -5.04
N GLY A 121 5.20 -0.81 -4.76
CA GLY A 121 4.87 0.58 -4.49
C GLY A 121 4.15 0.70 -3.15
N LEU A 122 4.19 1.89 -2.56
CA LEU A 122 3.43 2.24 -1.37
C LEU A 122 2.62 3.51 -1.64
N ALA A 123 1.33 3.41 -1.34
CA ALA A 123 0.40 4.51 -1.22
C ALA A 123 -0.24 4.53 0.16
N THR A 124 -0.71 5.70 0.57
CA THR A 124 -1.47 5.88 1.80
C THR A 124 -2.76 6.65 1.51
N PHE A 125 -3.68 6.67 2.46
CA PHE A 125 -4.74 7.65 2.41
C PHE A 125 -4.18 9.07 2.57
N TYR A 126 -4.94 10.04 2.10
CA TYR A 126 -4.59 11.43 2.28
C TYR A 126 -4.49 11.80 3.76
N GLN A 127 -3.41 12.49 4.11
CA GLN A 127 -3.14 12.95 5.47
C GLN A 127 -3.03 14.47 5.46
N ARG A 128 -3.68 15.14 6.40
CA ARG A 128 -3.68 16.60 6.45
C ARG A 128 -2.39 17.13 7.08
N HIS A 129 -1.65 17.96 6.34
CA HIS A 129 -0.51 18.70 6.90
C HIS A 129 -1.00 19.84 7.81
N ARG A 130 -0.43 19.92 9.01
CA ARG A 130 -0.63 20.93 10.07
C ARG A 130 -1.97 20.85 10.80
N GLY A 131 -1.84 20.62 12.10
CA GLY A 131 -2.92 20.71 13.07
C GLY A 131 -3.58 19.36 13.27
N HIS A 132 -3.20 18.68 14.34
CA HIS A 132 -4.11 17.71 14.91
C HIS A 132 -5.42 18.42 15.22
N THR A 133 -6.52 17.91 14.70
CA THR A 133 -7.86 18.27 15.15
C THR A 133 -8.43 17.25 16.12
N SER A 134 -7.63 16.30 16.63
CA SER A 134 -8.19 15.11 17.24
C SER A 134 -7.76 14.74 18.66
N THR A 135 -8.73 14.22 19.40
CA THR A 135 -8.66 13.65 20.74
C THR A 135 -7.90 12.31 20.81
N TRP A 136 -7.67 11.61 19.69
CA TRP A 136 -6.97 10.31 19.67
C TRP A 136 -5.45 10.41 19.67
N TYR A 137 -4.87 11.58 19.41
CA TYR A 137 -3.44 11.80 19.59
C TYR A 137 -3.20 12.57 20.90
N ARG A 138 -2.80 11.87 21.97
CA ARG A 138 -2.53 12.51 23.26
C ARG A 138 -1.16 12.10 23.76
N ALA A 139 -0.24 13.06 23.79
CA ALA A 139 0.99 12.93 24.56
C ALA A 139 0.75 13.54 25.95
N TRP A 140 0.84 12.73 27.00
CA TRP A 140 0.86 13.23 28.36
C TRP A 140 2.30 13.58 28.72
N TYR A 141 2.57 14.85 29.00
CA TYR A 141 3.84 15.28 29.56
C TYR A 141 3.71 15.41 31.08
N TYR A 142 4.63 14.79 31.82
CA TYR A 142 4.77 15.03 33.25
C TYR A 142 5.65 16.27 33.45
N ASP A 143 5.07 17.46 33.32
CA ASP A 143 5.57 18.62 34.09
C ASP A 143 4.85 18.65 35.43
N SER A 144 5.38 19.42 36.38
CA SER A 144 4.77 19.66 37.70
C SER A 144 3.35 20.27 37.66
N ARG A 145 2.76 20.42 36.48
CA ARG A 145 1.47 21.08 36.21
C ARG A 145 0.52 20.24 35.35
N TRP A 146 0.85 18.98 35.05
CA TRP A 146 -0.06 18.01 34.40
C TRP A 146 -0.72 18.54 33.12
N ARG A 147 0.05 19.15 32.22
CA ARG A 147 -0.50 19.75 30.99
C ARG A 147 -0.67 18.71 29.88
N THR A 148 -1.86 18.65 29.30
CA THR A 148 -2.13 17.89 28.06
C THR A 148 -1.42 18.56 26.89
N TYR A 149 -0.62 17.80 26.15
CA TYR A 149 0.14 18.31 25.02
C TYR A 149 -0.20 17.53 23.73
N TYR A 150 -0.41 18.27 22.65
CA TYR A 150 -0.70 17.73 21.32
C TYR A 150 0.51 18.00 20.43
N PRO A 151 1.35 17.00 20.13
CA PRO A 151 2.56 17.23 19.36
C PRO A 151 2.28 17.69 17.94
N PRO A 152 3.07 18.59 17.34
CA PRO A 152 2.95 18.88 15.93
C PRO A 152 3.35 17.63 15.16
N VAL A 153 2.38 17.12 14.44
CA VAL A 153 2.44 15.96 13.57
C VAL A 153 2.50 16.56 12.17
N GLN A 154 3.71 16.59 11.61
CA GLN A 154 4.02 17.27 10.34
C GLN A 154 4.30 16.21 9.29
N TRP A 155 3.45 16.12 8.27
CA TRP A 155 3.55 15.18 7.14
C TRP A 155 3.31 15.90 5.83
N GLN A 156 3.64 15.23 4.72
CA GLN A 156 3.43 15.76 3.39
C GLN A 156 1.98 15.51 2.93
N GLY A 157 1.14 16.55 2.93
CA GLY A 157 -0.19 16.54 2.30
C GLY A 157 -0.77 17.94 2.16
N SER A 158 -1.20 18.33 0.96
CA SER A 158 -1.87 19.63 0.73
C SER A 158 -3.38 19.45 0.75
N MET A 159 -4.13 20.34 1.41
CA MET A 159 -5.59 20.27 1.42
C MET A 159 -6.13 20.18 -0.01
N THR A 160 -6.77 19.07 -0.30
CA THR A 160 -7.44 18.80 -1.58
C THR A 160 -8.89 18.45 -1.32
N THR A 161 -9.73 18.80 -2.29
CA THR A 161 -11.16 18.44 -2.30
C THR A 161 -11.46 17.34 -3.32
N TYR A 162 -10.47 16.93 -4.11
CA TYR A 162 -10.64 15.93 -5.16
C TYR A 162 -10.49 14.52 -4.60
N ALA A 163 -11.33 13.62 -5.12
CA ALA A 163 -11.33 12.23 -4.71
C ALA A 163 -10.05 11.50 -5.13
N VAL A 164 -9.51 11.81 -6.32
CA VAL A 164 -8.30 11.15 -6.83
C VAL A 164 -7.06 11.41 -5.98
N ASP A 165 -6.99 12.55 -5.32
CA ASP A 165 -5.85 12.92 -4.47
C ASP A 165 -5.85 12.20 -3.12
N GLN A 166 -6.90 11.43 -2.82
CA GLN A 166 -6.99 10.64 -1.59
C GLN A 166 -6.10 9.39 -1.61
N CYS A 167 -5.56 9.02 -2.78
CA CYS A 167 -4.51 8.02 -2.92
C CYS A 167 -3.15 8.72 -3.03
N MET A 168 -2.44 8.82 -1.92
CA MET A 168 -1.13 9.44 -1.90
C MET A 168 -0.05 8.42 -2.23
N ILE A 169 0.44 8.40 -3.47
CA ILE A 169 1.59 7.60 -3.84
C ILE A 169 2.82 8.13 -3.09
N ARG A 170 3.28 7.37 -2.08
CA ARG A 170 4.47 7.71 -1.28
C ARG A 170 5.74 7.22 -1.96
N VAL A 171 5.67 6.01 -2.52
CA VAL A 171 6.76 5.39 -3.26
C VAL A 171 6.16 4.73 -4.51
N PRO A 172 6.50 5.18 -5.73
CA PRO A 172 5.96 4.59 -6.96
C PRO A 172 6.48 3.15 -7.17
N ILE A 173 5.75 2.34 -7.94
CA ILE A 173 6.11 0.94 -8.17
C ILE A 173 7.45 0.81 -8.91
N SER A 174 8.39 0.06 -8.34
CA SER A 174 9.69 -0.23 -8.95
C SER A 174 10.24 -1.61 -8.51
N ASN A 175 11.28 -2.08 -9.19
CA ASN A 175 11.97 -3.33 -8.86
C ASN A 175 12.63 -3.24 -7.48
N ALA A 176 12.51 -4.30 -6.69
CA ALA A 176 13.11 -4.39 -5.36
C ALA A 176 14.64 -4.51 -5.38
N GLN A 177 15.21 -5.11 -6.43
CA GLN A 177 16.66 -5.29 -6.59
C GLN A 177 17.13 -4.87 -7.99
N GLY A 178 18.16 -4.03 -7.98
CA GLY A 178 18.89 -3.38 -9.07
C GLY A 178 20.03 -2.60 -8.39
N GLN A 179 20.56 -1.51 -8.97
CA GLN A 179 21.43 -0.55 -8.23
C GLN A 179 20.76 0.05 -6.96
N ASN A 180 19.55 -0.42 -6.61
CA ASN A 180 18.63 0.04 -5.60
C ASN A 180 18.37 -1.02 -4.51
N GLN A 181 19.37 -1.36 -3.71
CA GLN A 181 19.10 -1.64 -2.28
C GLN A 181 18.35 -0.46 -1.62
N SER A 182 18.27 0.69 -2.30
CA SER A 182 17.56 1.93 -1.96
C SER A 182 16.03 1.88 -2.08
N HIS A 183 15.39 1.04 -2.94
CA HIS A 183 13.93 1.17 -3.18
C HIS A 183 13.10 0.68 -2.01
N ILE A 184 13.35 -0.55 -1.53
CA ILE A 184 12.71 -1.04 -0.32
C ILE A 184 13.07 -0.15 0.87
N ASN A 185 14.30 0.37 0.94
CA ASN A 185 14.68 1.32 1.98
C ASN A 185 13.89 2.64 1.92
N GLN A 186 13.41 3.08 0.75
CA GLN A 186 12.50 4.23 0.66
C GLN A 186 11.15 3.92 1.31
N ILE A 187 10.64 2.70 1.14
CA ILE A 187 9.42 2.24 1.82
C ILE A 187 9.69 2.11 3.33
N MET A 188 10.79 1.47 3.73
CA MET A 188 11.12 1.26 5.15
C MET A 188 11.27 2.56 5.93
N ARG A 189 11.81 3.63 5.33
CA ARG A 189 11.89 4.97 5.96
C ARG A 189 10.53 5.62 6.26
N LEU A 190 9.44 5.05 5.74
CA LEU A 190 8.07 5.49 6.02
C LEU A 190 7.39 4.61 7.08
N LEU A 191 8.02 3.47 7.46
CA LEU A 191 7.48 2.46 8.38
C LEU A 191 8.28 2.36 9.69
N ASP A 192 9.49 2.92 9.73
CA ASP A 192 10.51 2.67 10.77
C ASP A 192 10.11 3.15 12.18
N SER A 193 8.95 3.82 12.28
CA SER A 193 8.42 4.33 13.52
C SER A 193 9.38 5.33 14.19
N GLN A 194 10.29 5.95 13.43
CA GLN A 194 11.25 6.93 13.94
C GLN A 194 11.07 8.31 13.29
N ILE A 195 11.23 9.37 14.09
CA ILE A 195 11.43 10.73 13.61
C ILE A 195 12.79 11.19 14.10
N ASN A 196 13.77 11.20 13.20
CA ASN A 196 15.16 11.51 13.56
C ASN A 196 15.41 13.01 13.78
N ASN A 197 14.64 13.88 13.11
CA ASN A 197 14.65 15.33 13.35
C ASN A 197 13.38 15.98 12.79
N LEU A 198 13.13 17.25 13.15
CA LEU A 198 11.96 18.00 12.68
C LEU A 198 11.89 18.18 11.15
N ASN A 199 12.94 17.89 10.39
CA ASN A 199 12.94 17.92 8.92
C ASN A 199 12.80 16.52 8.30
N ASP A 200 12.93 15.44 9.08
CA ASP A 200 12.76 14.05 8.69
C ASP A 200 11.34 13.58 9.04
N GLN A 201 10.38 14.14 8.29
CA GLN A 201 8.93 14.00 8.46
C GLN A 201 8.34 12.93 7.54
N ASN A 202 9.17 11.98 7.12
CA ASN A 202 8.77 10.98 6.15
C ASN A 202 7.89 9.90 6.81
N GLU A 203 8.08 9.67 8.10
CA GLU A 203 7.37 8.67 8.86
C GLU A 203 5.85 8.81 8.74
N MET A 204 5.20 7.72 8.34
CA MET A 204 3.77 7.68 8.11
C MET A 204 3.01 7.64 9.44
N ARG A 205 1.81 8.25 9.47
CA ARG A 205 1.01 8.28 10.71
C ARG A 205 -0.41 7.78 10.56
N ALA A 206 -1.08 7.55 11.68
CA ALA A 206 -2.52 7.31 11.73
C ALA A 206 -3.30 8.63 11.94
N ASP A 207 -3.71 9.32 10.89
CA ASP A 207 -4.47 10.57 10.96
C ASP A 207 -5.46 10.76 9.79
N GLY A 208 -6.58 11.42 10.07
CA GLY A 208 -7.66 11.67 9.11
C GLY A 208 -8.70 10.55 9.08
N GLY A 209 -9.59 10.61 8.11
CA GLY A 209 -10.61 9.58 7.90
C GLY A 209 -10.15 8.46 6.97
N THR A 210 -11.10 7.61 6.59
CA THR A 210 -10.90 6.39 5.83
C THR A 210 -11.52 6.55 4.43
N PRO A 211 -10.84 7.20 3.46
CA PRO A 211 -11.39 7.50 2.13
C PRO A 211 -11.19 6.34 1.13
N ILE A 212 -11.71 5.14 1.43
CA ILE A 212 -11.44 3.93 0.61
C ILE A 212 -11.81 4.12 -0.86
N ALA A 213 -13.07 4.53 -1.16
CA ALA A 213 -13.50 4.72 -2.55
C ALA A 213 -12.69 5.81 -3.28
N PRO A 214 -12.50 7.02 -2.72
CA PRO A 214 -11.58 8.00 -3.28
C PRO A 214 -10.15 7.46 -3.51
N ALA A 215 -9.59 6.69 -2.58
CA ALA A 215 -8.25 6.12 -2.71
C ALA A 215 -8.16 5.07 -3.82
N LEU A 216 -9.15 4.17 -3.95
CA LEU A 216 -9.22 3.23 -5.08
C LEU A 216 -9.36 3.98 -6.41
N ARG A 217 -10.13 5.07 -6.45
CA ARG A 217 -10.20 5.96 -7.62
C ARG A 217 -8.83 6.55 -7.94
N GLY A 218 -8.15 7.14 -6.96
CA GLY A 218 -6.81 7.69 -7.14
C GLY A 218 -5.82 6.65 -7.68
N ALA A 219 -5.85 5.43 -7.12
CA ALA A 219 -5.04 4.32 -7.63
C ALA A 219 -5.38 3.96 -9.08
N ARG A 220 -6.66 3.93 -9.46
CA ARG A 220 -7.10 3.68 -10.85
C ARG A 220 -6.53 4.70 -11.82
N TYR A 221 -6.61 5.99 -11.47
CA TYR A 221 -6.08 7.07 -12.30
C TYR A 221 -4.55 7.05 -12.35
N TRP A 222 -3.89 6.73 -11.24
CA TRP A 222 -2.45 6.52 -11.23
C TRP A 222 -2.03 5.33 -12.12
N TYR A 223 -2.72 4.19 -12.03
CA TYR A 223 -2.45 3.03 -12.88
C TYR A 223 -2.71 3.32 -14.35
N ARG A 224 -3.79 4.05 -14.69
CA ARG A 224 -4.05 4.51 -16.06
C ARG A 224 -2.80 5.17 -16.66
N ASP A 225 -2.16 6.07 -15.90
CA ASP A 225 -0.99 6.83 -16.37
C ASP A 225 0.33 6.02 -16.27
N PHE A 226 0.47 5.21 -15.23
CA PHE A 226 1.62 4.34 -14.99
C PHE A 226 1.76 3.26 -16.06
N LEU A 227 0.65 2.60 -16.42
CA LEU A 227 0.62 1.51 -17.39
C LEU A 227 1.16 1.93 -18.74
N TRP A 228 0.98 3.18 -19.16
CA TRP A 228 1.53 3.71 -20.42
C TRP A 228 3.05 3.67 -20.51
N ASN A 229 3.74 3.72 -19.37
CA ASN A 229 5.19 3.69 -19.31
C ASN A 229 5.75 2.28 -19.06
N ASP A 230 4.88 1.29 -18.87
CA ASP A 230 5.27 -0.08 -18.59
C ASP A 230 5.38 -0.97 -19.84
N ASN A 231 6.62 -1.18 -20.30
CA ASN A 231 6.90 -1.99 -21.50
C ASN A 231 6.45 -3.46 -21.41
N ALA A 232 6.16 -3.99 -20.21
CA ALA A 232 5.67 -5.35 -20.02
C ALA A 232 4.19 -5.40 -19.60
N ARG A 233 3.42 -4.35 -19.87
CA ARG A 233 1.98 -4.24 -19.54
C ARG A 233 1.08 -5.36 -20.05
N TRP A 234 1.48 -6.01 -21.14
CA TRP A 234 0.68 -7.08 -21.74
C TRP A 234 0.88 -8.45 -21.07
N CYS A 235 1.92 -8.61 -20.27
CA CYS A 235 2.29 -9.88 -19.66
C CYS A 235 2.57 -9.80 -18.15
N ARG A 236 2.52 -8.59 -17.57
CA ARG A 236 2.63 -8.39 -16.13
C ARG A 236 1.27 -8.41 -15.46
N ASN A 237 1.22 -9.07 -14.30
CA ASN A 237 0.08 -8.99 -13.40
C ASN A 237 0.19 -7.75 -12.49
N TYR A 238 -0.91 -7.04 -12.33
CA TYR A 238 -0.98 -5.82 -11.53
C TYR A 238 -1.92 -6.01 -10.34
N ASN A 239 -1.49 -5.60 -9.16
CA ASN A 239 -2.21 -5.87 -7.93
C ASN A 239 -2.16 -4.66 -7.00
N ILE A 240 -3.24 -4.48 -6.26
CA ILE A 240 -3.36 -3.62 -5.10
C ILE A 240 -3.51 -4.52 -3.88
N VAL A 241 -2.78 -4.21 -2.82
CA VAL A 241 -3.03 -4.76 -1.48
C VAL A 241 -3.54 -3.63 -0.60
N LEU A 242 -4.84 -3.62 -0.34
CA LEU A 242 -5.49 -2.67 0.54
C LEU A 242 -5.41 -3.18 1.98
N LEU A 243 -4.64 -2.49 2.82
CA LEU A 243 -4.52 -2.78 4.25
C LEU A 243 -5.37 -1.75 5.00
N THR A 244 -6.49 -2.12 5.63
CA THR A 244 -7.40 -1.16 6.30
C THR A 244 -8.11 -1.75 7.50
N ASP A 245 -8.44 -0.92 8.50
CA ASP A 245 -9.10 -1.38 9.73
C ASP A 245 -10.62 -1.25 9.73
N GLY A 246 -11.24 -0.85 8.61
CA GLY A 246 -12.67 -1.04 8.46
C GLY A 246 -13.37 -0.17 7.42
N GLU A 247 -14.45 0.47 7.88
CA GLU A 247 -15.45 1.10 7.02
C GLU A 247 -15.01 2.48 6.51
N PRO A 248 -15.41 2.89 5.30
CA PRO A 248 -15.11 4.22 4.81
C PRO A 248 -15.84 5.30 5.63
N THR A 249 -15.14 6.38 5.97
CA THR A 249 -15.75 7.61 6.53
C THR A 249 -15.85 8.74 5.50
N TYR A 250 -15.19 8.56 4.37
CA TYR A 250 -15.23 9.44 3.22
C TYR A 250 -15.51 8.65 1.94
N GLY A 251 -16.41 9.17 1.12
CA GLY A 251 -16.70 8.71 -0.22
C GLY A 251 -16.50 9.80 -1.25
N ILE A 252 -17.04 9.57 -2.43
CA ILE A 252 -17.02 10.51 -3.55
C ILE A 252 -18.39 11.19 -3.59
N ASP A 253 -18.42 12.52 -3.66
CA ASP A 253 -19.65 13.28 -3.73
C ASP A 253 -20.54 12.74 -4.88
N PRO A 254 -21.74 12.20 -4.57
CA PRO A 254 -22.62 11.62 -5.58
C PRO A 254 -22.97 12.57 -6.73
N SER A 255 -23.01 13.89 -6.46
CA SER A 255 -23.30 14.91 -7.49
C SER A 255 -22.17 15.11 -8.49
N THR A 256 -20.94 14.70 -8.13
CA THR A 256 -19.75 14.83 -8.98
C THR A 256 -19.13 13.48 -9.34
N TYR A 257 -19.76 12.36 -8.95
CA TYR A 257 -19.19 11.02 -9.06
C TYR A 257 -18.70 10.69 -10.48
N THR A 258 -19.43 11.13 -11.51
CA THR A 258 -19.14 10.87 -12.92
C THR A 258 -18.13 11.84 -13.54
N GLN A 259 -17.61 12.82 -12.78
CA GLN A 259 -16.69 13.85 -13.28
C GLN A 259 -15.22 13.40 -13.34
N GLY A 260 -14.97 12.09 -13.24
CA GLY A 260 -13.62 11.50 -13.30
C GLY A 260 -12.68 12.07 -12.24
N GLU A 261 -11.54 12.61 -12.67
CA GLU A 261 -10.52 13.24 -11.80
C GLU A 261 -11.04 14.48 -11.07
N ASN A 262 -12.04 15.16 -11.62
CA ASN A 262 -12.63 16.36 -11.03
C ASN A 262 -13.70 16.05 -9.96
N ALA A 263 -14.02 14.77 -9.75
CA ALA A 263 -14.96 14.37 -8.72
C ALA A 263 -14.46 14.75 -7.34
N ARG A 264 -15.35 15.30 -6.51
CA ARG A 264 -15.04 15.79 -5.18
C ARG A 264 -15.22 14.69 -4.15
N MET A 265 -14.44 14.76 -3.07
CA MET A 265 -14.65 13.93 -1.89
C MET A 265 -15.82 14.49 -1.06
N SER A 266 -16.57 13.60 -0.40
CA SER A 266 -17.62 13.96 0.55
C SER A 266 -17.62 12.97 1.72
N GLY A 267 -17.92 13.46 2.92
CA GLY A 267 -17.96 12.65 4.13
C GLY A 267 -17.47 13.41 5.36
N TYR A 268 -17.50 12.73 6.49
CA TYR A 268 -16.97 13.22 7.76
C TYR A 268 -16.63 12.04 8.67
N ASP A 269 -15.71 12.26 9.60
CA ASP A 269 -15.28 11.25 10.55
C ASP A 269 -16.45 10.69 11.38
N GLY A 270 -16.69 9.38 11.27
CA GLY A 270 -17.64 8.66 12.12
C GLY A 270 -18.95 8.20 11.48
N SER A 271 -19.11 8.29 10.15
CA SER A 271 -20.27 7.68 9.46
C SER A 271 -19.88 6.91 8.19
N SER A 272 -20.45 5.71 8.02
CA SER A 272 -20.34 4.87 6.82
C SER A 272 -21.73 4.57 6.21
N PRO A 273 -22.38 5.58 5.59
CA PRO A 273 -23.65 5.36 4.90
C PRO A 273 -23.49 4.40 3.72
N LEU A 274 -24.58 3.71 3.36
CA LEU A 274 -24.58 2.67 2.32
C LEU A 274 -24.02 3.14 0.97
N TRP A 275 -24.18 4.41 0.61
CA TRP A 275 -23.67 4.93 -0.64
C TRP A 275 -22.13 5.00 -0.67
N MET A 276 -21.47 5.30 0.45
CA MET A 276 -19.99 5.30 0.51
C MET A 276 -19.43 3.89 0.33
N ARG A 277 -20.03 2.91 0.99
CA ARG A 277 -19.67 1.49 0.83
C ARG A 277 -19.85 1.01 -0.60
N ARG A 278 -21.00 1.32 -1.23
CA ARG A 278 -21.26 0.97 -2.64
C ARG A 278 -20.23 1.56 -3.59
N GLN A 279 -19.80 2.79 -3.35
CA GLN A 279 -18.74 3.40 -4.17
C GLN A 279 -17.40 2.67 -4.04
N CYS A 280 -17.08 2.07 -2.89
CA CYS A 280 -15.87 1.28 -2.75
C CYS A 280 -15.90 0.08 -3.70
N PHE A 281 -17.07 -0.55 -3.84
CA PHE A 281 -17.29 -1.67 -4.74
C PHE A 281 -17.16 -1.26 -6.20
N TRP A 282 -17.79 -0.14 -6.58
CA TRP A 282 -17.70 0.38 -7.95
C TRP A 282 -16.29 0.80 -8.36
N GLU A 283 -15.52 1.39 -7.45
CA GLU A 283 -14.13 1.76 -7.73
C GLU A 283 -13.21 0.52 -7.77
N ALA A 284 -13.46 -0.49 -6.92
CA ALA A 284 -12.77 -1.78 -7.00
C ALA A 284 -13.06 -2.51 -8.33
N GLU A 285 -14.33 -2.55 -8.76
CA GLU A 285 -14.73 -3.10 -10.05
C GLU A 285 -14.13 -2.30 -11.22
N SER A 286 -14.09 -0.97 -11.11
CA SER A 286 -13.49 -0.13 -12.15
C SER A 286 -12.00 -0.38 -12.36
N LEU A 287 -11.29 -0.88 -11.34
CA LEU A 287 -9.88 -1.28 -11.45
C LEU A 287 -9.69 -2.57 -12.27
N GLN A 288 -10.73 -3.38 -12.46
CA GLN A 288 -10.72 -4.56 -13.32
C GLN A 288 -10.84 -4.22 -14.82
N HIS A 289 -11.11 -2.95 -15.15
CA HIS A 289 -11.45 -2.50 -16.50
C HIS A 289 -10.63 -1.26 -16.92
N ILE A 290 -9.31 -1.26 -16.69
CA ILE A 290 -8.47 -0.14 -17.14
C ILE A 290 -8.17 -0.29 -18.63
N HIS A 291 -8.82 0.55 -19.43
CA HIS A 291 -8.67 0.55 -20.88
C HIS A 291 -7.31 1.08 -21.33
N ILE A 292 -6.55 0.26 -22.07
CA ILE A 292 -5.36 0.66 -22.81
C ILE A 292 -5.68 0.62 -24.31
N PRO A 293 -5.58 1.74 -25.03
CA PRO A 293 -5.84 1.76 -26.46
C PRO A 293 -4.70 1.06 -27.24
N ALA A 294 -4.97 0.73 -28.50
CA ALA A 294 -4.02 0.02 -29.35
C ALA A 294 -2.70 0.80 -29.51
N GLN A 295 -1.57 0.09 -29.45
CA GLN A 295 -0.24 0.66 -29.63
C GLN A 295 0.65 -0.28 -30.45
N GLY A 296 1.09 0.19 -31.62
CA GLY A 296 1.89 -0.62 -32.55
C GLY A 296 1.13 -1.86 -33.00
N ASN A 297 1.70 -3.04 -32.72
CA ASN A 297 1.09 -4.33 -33.05
C ASN A 297 0.16 -4.88 -31.95
N HIS A 298 0.02 -4.19 -30.81
CA HIS A 298 -0.84 -4.62 -29.72
C HIS A 298 -2.24 -4.02 -29.86
N PRO A 299 -3.31 -4.84 -29.85
CA PRO A 299 -4.68 -4.34 -29.90
C PRO A 299 -5.04 -3.58 -28.61
N ALA A 300 -6.12 -2.81 -28.66
CA ALA A 300 -6.69 -2.24 -27.45
C ALA A 300 -7.19 -3.36 -26.54
N GLN A 301 -6.93 -3.25 -25.24
CA GLN A 301 -7.32 -4.25 -24.26
C GLN A 301 -7.50 -3.58 -22.89
N ASP A 302 -8.43 -4.15 -22.12
CA ASP A 302 -8.60 -3.80 -20.72
C ASP A 302 -7.65 -4.63 -19.86
N ILE A 303 -6.89 -3.94 -19.00
CA ILE A 303 -6.00 -4.53 -18.02
C ILE A 303 -6.72 -4.54 -16.66
N ALA A 304 -6.72 -5.69 -16.01
CA ALA A 304 -7.26 -5.86 -14.67
C ALA A 304 -6.19 -5.57 -13.62
N ILE A 305 -6.52 -4.75 -12.63
CA ILE A 305 -5.74 -4.54 -11.40
C ILE A 305 -6.49 -5.23 -10.26
N ASN A 306 -5.96 -6.34 -9.77
CA ASN A 306 -6.62 -7.13 -8.72
C ASN A 306 -6.48 -6.46 -7.36
N VAL A 307 -7.56 -6.33 -6.60
CA VAL A 307 -7.56 -5.71 -5.27
C VAL A 307 -7.68 -6.78 -4.19
N TYR A 308 -6.55 -7.12 -3.59
CA TYR A 308 -6.49 -7.94 -2.39
C TYR A 308 -6.77 -7.05 -1.18
N VAL A 309 -7.61 -7.51 -0.26
CA VAL A 309 -7.96 -6.75 0.95
C VAL A 309 -7.48 -7.50 2.18
N VAL A 310 -6.77 -6.80 3.05
CA VAL A 310 -6.41 -7.29 4.38
C VAL A 310 -7.06 -6.38 5.42
N GLY A 311 -8.05 -6.93 6.13
CA GLY A 311 -8.71 -6.28 7.25
C GLY A 311 -7.85 -6.34 8.51
N ILE A 312 -7.62 -5.19 9.14
CA ILE A 312 -6.86 -5.08 10.38
C ILE A 312 -7.84 -4.96 11.55
N GLY A 313 -8.10 -6.09 12.21
CA GLY A 313 -9.25 -6.27 13.08
C GLY A 313 -10.50 -6.66 12.28
N MET A 314 -11.63 -6.78 12.99
CA MET A 314 -12.87 -7.34 12.43
C MET A 314 -13.91 -6.28 11.99
N ALA A 315 -13.58 -4.99 12.10
CA ALA A 315 -14.53 -3.94 11.76
C ALA A 315 -14.73 -3.85 10.24
N GLY A 316 -15.98 -3.67 9.81
CA GLY A 316 -16.32 -3.51 8.39
C GLY A 316 -16.13 -4.76 7.52
N SER A 317 -16.02 -5.96 8.11
CA SER A 317 -15.65 -7.17 7.37
C SER A 317 -16.48 -7.43 6.12
N ALA A 318 -17.81 -7.29 6.19
CA ALA A 318 -18.67 -7.48 5.03
C ALA A 318 -18.39 -6.48 3.88
N THR A 319 -18.03 -5.24 4.22
CA THR A 319 -17.64 -4.22 3.24
C THR A 319 -16.28 -4.56 2.63
N LEU A 320 -15.32 -4.99 3.46
CA LEU A 320 -13.99 -5.37 3.02
C LEU A 320 -14.00 -6.62 2.12
N ASP A 321 -14.80 -7.63 2.47
CA ASP A 321 -15.04 -8.81 1.62
C ASP A 321 -15.65 -8.42 0.27
N SER A 322 -16.61 -7.51 0.28
CA SER A 322 -17.22 -7.02 -0.96
C SER A 322 -16.20 -6.26 -1.83
N ILE A 323 -15.32 -5.45 -1.23
CA ILE A 323 -14.25 -4.77 -1.97
C ILE A 323 -13.31 -5.79 -2.63
N ALA A 324 -12.93 -6.85 -1.91
CA ALA A 324 -12.11 -7.93 -2.46
C ALA A 324 -12.81 -8.61 -3.66
N TYR A 325 -14.07 -9.00 -3.46
CA TYR A 325 -14.94 -9.63 -4.48
C TYR A 325 -15.03 -8.81 -5.76
N TYR A 326 -15.45 -7.54 -5.65
CA TYR A 326 -15.57 -6.64 -6.81
C TYR A 326 -14.20 -6.26 -7.39
N GLY A 327 -13.15 -6.32 -6.59
CA GLY A 327 -11.77 -6.10 -7.00
C GLY A 327 -11.12 -7.28 -7.73
N GLY A 328 -11.87 -8.33 -8.07
CA GLY A 328 -11.35 -9.48 -8.81
C GLY A 328 -10.64 -10.52 -7.94
N THR A 329 -10.86 -10.50 -6.62
CA THR A 329 -10.33 -11.50 -5.68
C THR A 329 -11.47 -12.11 -4.86
N ASP A 330 -11.29 -13.25 -4.22
CA ASP A 330 -12.44 -13.98 -3.64
C ASP A 330 -13.01 -13.33 -2.36
N SER A 331 -12.14 -13.00 -1.40
CA SER A 331 -12.55 -12.50 -0.06
C SER A 331 -11.41 -11.77 0.62
N ALA A 332 -11.73 -10.97 1.64
CA ALA A 332 -10.72 -10.29 2.44
C ALA A 332 -10.08 -11.27 3.44
N LEU A 333 -8.80 -11.04 3.75
CA LEU A 333 -8.09 -11.74 4.82
C LEU A 333 -8.09 -10.87 6.07
N PHE A 334 -8.46 -11.43 7.22
CA PHE A 334 -8.56 -10.67 8.47
C PHE A 334 -7.43 -11.04 9.43
N ALA A 335 -6.71 -10.03 9.91
CA ALA A 335 -5.82 -10.14 11.05
C ALA A 335 -6.63 -9.84 12.32
N GLY A 336 -6.62 -10.76 13.30
CA GLY A 336 -7.36 -10.67 14.55
C GLY A 336 -6.48 -10.41 15.76
#